data_AF-A0A2V6WY18-F1
#
_entry.id   AF-A0A2V6WY18-F1
#
_cell.length_a   1.000
_cell.length_b   1.000
_cell.length_c   1.000
_cell.angle_alpha   90.00
_cell.angle_beta   90.00
_cell.angle_gamma   90.00
#
_symmetry.space_group_name_H-M   'P 1'
#
loop_
_entity.id
_entity.type
_entity.pdbx_description
1 polymer ?
#
loop_
_entity_poly.entity_id
_entity_poly.type
_entity_poly.pdbx_seq_one_letter_code
_entity_poly.pdbx_strand_id
1 'polypeptide(L)'
;MADQDLRSFVRAYGRAHPGEVIHVADPVSIEEDVMALVLEYERRRRYPILFFEKVEGSDIPIVCNVVASRRALAWALGVSPTALAAEYARRIKDHIKPLVTPSPAFHQRVLTGSALDLAALPIPRYFPGDAGRYLTAGMLVARDLDTGVETEGYHRFQVKGRDRMGVSLHSRRRMFEYQRRAEATGRPLPCAVVLGLHPLVSMGSLAYPAPDVGKFEVVGGLLGEPLEIALCTAIDLHVPAAAEIVIEGEILPNVREPEGPFGEFTGYVSRRSTEHVFVATAIAMRERPWFQSIGSGRAGDHITTLGLVREAEIANALARVIPNVRGVHVPLSGTSSFTAYSASITT
;
A
#
# COMPACT_ATOMS: atom_id res chain seq x y z
N MET A 1 8.34 -16.20 -15.61
CA MET A 1 7.63 -15.42 -14.59
C MET A 1 8.41 -14.14 -14.42
N ALA A 2 7.74 -12.99 -14.54
CA ALA A 2 8.39 -11.74 -14.25
C ALA A 2 8.64 -11.67 -12.74
N ASP A 3 9.76 -11.09 -12.31
CA ASP A 3 10.02 -10.91 -10.88
C ASP A 3 8.92 -10.03 -10.25
N GLN A 4 8.09 -10.62 -9.38
CA GLN A 4 6.96 -9.93 -8.72
C GLN A 4 7.40 -9.11 -7.49
N ASP A 5 8.70 -8.89 -7.32
CA ASP A 5 9.28 -8.19 -6.18
C ASP A 5 9.55 -6.71 -6.45
N LEU A 6 9.53 -5.91 -5.37
CA LEU A 6 9.78 -4.48 -5.44
C LEU A 6 11.17 -4.14 -5.98
N ARG A 7 12.21 -4.89 -5.62
CA ARG A 7 13.60 -4.55 -5.99
C ARG A 7 13.81 -4.70 -7.48
N SER A 8 13.29 -5.77 -8.06
CA SER A 8 13.39 -6.03 -9.49
C SER A 8 12.67 -4.96 -10.30
N PHE A 9 11.48 -4.53 -9.84
CA PHE A 9 10.79 -3.38 -10.40
C PHE A 9 11.63 -2.10 -10.34
N VAL A 10 12.09 -1.69 -9.15
CA VAL A 10 12.83 -0.43 -8.98
C VAL A 10 14.10 -0.41 -9.83
N ARG A 11 14.86 -1.52 -9.86
CA ARG A 11 16.08 -1.64 -10.66
C ARG A 11 15.79 -1.57 -12.16
N ALA A 12 14.77 -2.29 -12.63
CA ALA A 12 14.44 -2.31 -14.05
C ALA A 12 13.86 -0.96 -14.51
N TYR A 13 12.99 -0.33 -13.71
CA TYR A 13 12.45 1.00 -13.99
C TYR A 13 13.57 2.06 -14.03
N GLY A 14 14.49 2.03 -13.07
CA GLY A 14 15.64 2.95 -13.01
C GLY A 14 16.60 2.80 -14.19
N ARG A 15 16.85 1.57 -14.67
CA ARG A 15 17.62 1.33 -15.91
C ARG A 15 16.92 1.87 -17.15
N ALA A 16 15.60 1.68 -17.24
CA ALA A 16 14.81 2.12 -18.38
C ALA A 16 14.58 3.65 -18.39
N HIS A 17 14.59 4.29 -17.22
CA HIS A 17 14.33 5.72 -17.05
C HIS A 17 15.40 6.36 -16.14
N PRO A 18 16.60 6.65 -16.67
CA PRO A 18 17.65 7.31 -15.90
C PRO A 18 17.16 8.61 -15.24
N GLY A 19 17.44 8.77 -13.94
CA GLY A 19 17.03 9.94 -13.15
C GLY A 19 15.63 9.85 -12.53
N GLU A 20 14.91 8.73 -12.71
CA GLU A 20 13.60 8.47 -12.08
C GLU A 20 13.68 7.59 -10.83
N VAL A 21 14.88 7.08 -10.52
CA VAL A 21 15.21 6.50 -9.22
C VAL A 21 16.36 7.33 -8.67
N ILE A 22 16.13 8.02 -7.55
CA ILE A 22 17.12 8.87 -6.90
C ILE A 22 17.62 8.17 -5.65
N HIS A 23 18.93 7.97 -5.62
CA HIS A 23 19.65 7.45 -4.45
C HIS A 23 20.07 8.62 -3.57
N VAL A 24 19.59 8.64 -2.33
CA VAL A 24 19.96 9.61 -1.30
C VAL A 24 21.02 8.94 -0.42
N ALA A 25 22.28 9.31 -0.64
CA ALA A 25 23.44 8.73 0.03
C ALA A 25 23.80 9.45 1.35
N ASP A 26 23.27 10.65 1.55
CA ASP A 26 23.39 11.40 2.80
C ASP A 26 22.49 10.76 3.88
N PRO A 27 22.93 10.70 5.14
CA PRO A 27 22.09 10.21 6.24
C PRO A 27 20.79 11.01 6.35
N VAL A 28 19.68 10.31 6.59
CA VAL A 28 18.38 10.92 6.86
C VAL A 28 17.80 10.44 8.18
N SER A 29 17.11 11.34 8.87
CA SER A 29 16.33 11.02 10.05
C SER A 29 14.96 10.45 9.69
N ILE A 30 14.47 9.50 10.50
CA ILE A 30 13.08 8.99 10.39
C ILE A 30 12.05 9.96 10.97
N GLU A 31 12.45 11.11 11.51
CA GLU A 31 11.48 12.06 12.05
C GLU A 31 10.75 12.84 10.96
N GLU A 32 11.44 13.55 10.06
CA GLU A 32 10.76 14.39 9.05
C GLU A 32 11.50 14.43 7.71
N ASP A 33 12.77 14.02 7.63
CA ASP A 33 13.61 14.18 6.44
C ASP A 33 13.09 13.42 5.22
N VAL A 34 12.64 12.17 5.44
CA VAL A 34 12.04 11.34 4.38
C VAL A 34 10.86 12.09 3.74
N MET A 35 9.98 12.65 4.57
CA MET A 35 8.80 13.38 4.08
C MET A 35 9.17 14.74 3.48
N ALA A 36 10.13 15.46 4.08
CA ALA A 36 10.61 16.73 3.57
C ALA A 36 11.17 16.59 2.14
N LEU A 37 11.95 15.54 1.87
CA LEU A 37 12.48 15.26 0.54
C LEU A 37 11.38 14.87 -0.45
N VAL A 38 10.40 14.06 -0.04
CA VAL A 38 9.20 13.79 -0.87
C VAL A 38 8.52 15.10 -1.28
N LEU A 39 8.23 15.97 -0.31
CA LEU A 39 7.55 17.26 -0.56
C LEU A 39 8.39 18.22 -1.42
N GLU A 40 9.72 18.21 -1.29
CA GLU A 40 10.58 19.05 -2.11
C GLU A 40 10.57 18.60 -3.58
N TYR A 41 10.52 17.30 -3.85
CA TYR A 41 10.34 16.79 -5.22
C TYR A 41 8.96 17.14 -5.77
N GLU A 42 7.91 17.07 -4.97
CA GLU A 42 6.56 17.48 -5.36
C GLU A 42 6.44 18.96 -5.67
N ARG A 43 7.11 19.82 -4.88
CA ARG A 43 7.20 21.25 -5.13
C ARG A 43 7.81 21.53 -6.51
N ARG A 44 8.74 20.69 -6.95
CA ARG A 44 9.36 20.71 -8.28
C ARG A 44 8.55 19.97 -9.34
N ARG A 45 7.38 19.43 -9.00
CA ARG A 45 6.50 18.60 -9.85
C ARG A 45 7.21 17.38 -10.42
N ARG A 46 8.07 16.76 -9.62
CA ARG A 46 8.78 15.53 -9.94
C ARG A 46 8.39 14.46 -8.93
N TYR A 47 8.25 13.22 -9.39
CA TYR A 47 7.83 12.10 -8.55
C TYR A 47 8.75 10.89 -8.75
N PRO A 48 10.09 11.04 -8.61
CA PRO A 48 10.99 9.90 -8.73
C PRO A 48 10.81 8.98 -7.53
N ILE A 49 11.13 7.69 -7.72
CA ILE A 49 11.31 6.76 -6.61
C ILE A 49 12.53 7.24 -5.82
N LEU A 50 12.36 7.40 -4.51
CA LEU A 50 13.43 7.82 -3.61
C LEU A 50 13.94 6.61 -2.86
N PHE A 51 15.25 6.39 -2.91
CA PHE A 51 15.94 5.32 -2.19
C PHE A 51 16.92 5.94 -1.20
N PHE A 52 16.58 5.89 0.09
CA PHE A 52 17.38 6.42 1.18
C PHE A 52 18.30 5.33 1.71
N GLU A 53 19.59 5.47 1.41
CA GLU A 53 20.58 4.42 1.65
C GLU A 53 21.02 4.34 3.11
N LYS A 54 21.03 5.49 3.79
CA LYS A 54 21.49 5.62 5.18
C LYS A 54 20.40 6.26 6.02
N VAL A 55 19.87 5.49 6.97
CA VAL A 55 18.83 5.94 7.89
C VAL A 55 19.41 5.96 9.29
N GLU A 56 19.27 7.09 9.98
CA GLU A 56 19.80 7.23 11.33
C GLU A 56 19.19 6.19 12.27
N GLY A 57 20.03 5.43 12.97
CA GLY A 57 19.60 4.40 13.91
C GLY A 57 19.05 3.11 13.28
N SER A 58 19.19 2.91 11.96
CA SER A 58 18.77 1.67 11.30
C SER A 58 19.66 1.29 10.12
N ASP A 59 19.98 -0.01 10.00
CA ASP A 59 20.66 -0.56 8.82
C ASP A 59 19.69 -0.87 7.67
N ILE A 60 18.39 -0.63 7.87
CA ILE A 60 17.34 -0.90 6.88
C ILE A 60 17.14 0.36 6.03
N PRO A 61 17.44 0.33 4.72
CA PRO A 61 17.17 1.47 3.84
C PRO A 61 15.67 1.69 3.65
N ILE A 62 15.28 2.93 3.37
CA ILE A 62 13.89 3.29 3.05
C ILE A 62 13.74 3.47 1.54
N VAL A 63 12.64 2.96 0.98
CA VAL A 63 12.20 3.25 -0.38
C VAL A 63 10.82 3.90 -0.34
N CYS A 64 10.67 5.03 -1.04
CA CYS A 64 9.45 5.84 -1.07
C CYS A 64 9.14 6.26 -2.52
N ASN A 65 7.93 6.79 -2.78
CA ASN A 65 7.48 7.23 -4.10
C ASN A 65 7.36 6.11 -5.16
N VAL A 66 7.25 4.84 -4.72
CA VAL A 66 7.12 3.69 -5.62
C VAL A 66 5.85 3.79 -6.46
N VAL A 67 4.78 4.38 -5.92
CA VAL A 67 3.48 4.52 -6.58
C VAL A 67 3.10 5.98 -6.86
N ALA A 68 4.03 6.91 -6.64
CA ALA A 68 3.82 8.35 -6.84
C ALA A 68 3.78 8.79 -8.31
N SER A 69 4.40 8.01 -9.20
CA SER A 69 4.53 8.39 -10.62
C SER A 69 3.56 7.62 -11.49
N ARG A 70 2.66 8.33 -12.17
CA ARG A 70 1.79 7.74 -13.20
C ARG A 70 2.59 7.04 -14.30
N ARG A 71 3.78 7.55 -14.64
CA ARG A 71 4.67 6.90 -15.61
C ARG A 71 5.22 5.58 -15.07
N ALA A 72 5.62 5.52 -13.80
CA ALA A 72 6.08 4.29 -13.18
C ALA A 72 4.97 3.23 -13.13
N LEU A 73 3.74 3.62 -12.77
CA LEU A 73 2.57 2.73 -12.77
C LEU A 73 2.22 2.22 -14.18
N ALA A 74 2.25 3.09 -15.19
CA ALA A 74 2.03 2.72 -16.58
C ALA A 74 3.10 1.76 -17.11
N TRP A 75 4.37 2.02 -16.77
CA TRP A 75 5.48 1.14 -17.09
C TRP A 75 5.34 -0.22 -16.42
N ALA A 76 4.93 -0.27 -15.14
CA ALA A 76 4.66 -1.52 -14.43
C ALA A 76 3.60 -2.37 -15.15
N LEU A 77 2.57 -1.74 -15.72
CA LEU A 77 1.50 -2.41 -16.45
C LEU A 77 1.82 -2.69 -17.93
N GLY A 78 2.96 -2.19 -18.42
CA GLY A 78 3.40 -2.34 -19.81
C GLY A 78 2.62 -1.47 -20.81
N VAL A 79 2.11 -0.31 -20.39
CA VAL A 79 1.31 0.59 -21.24
C VAL A 79 1.78 2.04 -21.19
N SER A 80 1.24 2.90 -22.06
CA SER A 80 1.46 4.33 -21.99
C SER A 80 0.71 4.96 -20.79
N PRO A 81 1.17 6.11 -20.25
CA PRO A 81 0.45 6.82 -19.19
C PRO A 81 -0.99 7.21 -19.55
N THR A 82 -1.30 7.37 -20.85
CA THR A 82 -2.64 7.66 -21.35
C THR A 82 -3.56 6.44 -21.31
N ALA A 83 -3.03 5.23 -21.53
CA ALA A 83 -3.78 3.98 -21.49
C ALA A 83 -3.94 3.39 -20.08
N LEU A 84 -3.17 3.86 -19.11
CA LEU A 84 -3.10 3.29 -17.75
C LEU A 84 -4.47 3.06 -17.10
N ALA A 85 -5.36 4.07 -17.06
CA ALA A 85 -6.66 3.93 -16.41
C ALA A 85 -7.58 2.92 -17.09
N ALA A 86 -7.58 2.91 -18.43
CA ALA A 86 -8.37 1.97 -19.22
C ALA A 86 -7.85 0.54 -19.05
N GLU A 87 -6.54 0.34 -19.11
CA GLU A 87 -5.95 -0.99 -18.96
C GLU A 87 -6.08 -1.52 -17.53
N TYR A 88 -5.91 -0.66 -16.52
CA TYR A 88 -6.22 -1.01 -15.13
C TYR A 88 -7.69 -1.48 -15.02
N ALA A 89 -8.65 -0.70 -15.52
CA ALA A 89 -10.07 -1.03 -15.46
C ALA A 89 -10.44 -2.34 -16.19
N ARG A 90 -9.66 -2.72 -17.21
CA ARG A 90 -9.80 -3.97 -17.94
C ARG A 90 -9.25 -5.14 -17.13
N ARG A 91 -7.97 -5.07 -16.74
CA ARG A 91 -7.25 -6.17 -16.07
C ARG A 91 -7.78 -6.52 -14.68
N ILE A 92 -8.33 -5.56 -13.93
CA ILE A 92 -8.92 -5.88 -12.63
C ILE A 92 -10.16 -6.78 -12.70
N LYS A 93 -10.70 -7.02 -13.91
CA LYS A 93 -11.82 -7.93 -14.16
C LYS A 93 -11.36 -9.32 -14.61
N ASP A 94 -10.11 -9.46 -15.03
CA ASP A 94 -9.52 -10.71 -15.49
C ASP A 94 -8.93 -11.45 -14.28
N HIS A 95 -9.79 -11.97 -13.40
CA HIS A 95 -9.33 -12.62 -12.17
C HIS A 95 -8.47 -13.86 -12.46
N ILE A 96 -7.25 -13.90 -11.90
CA ILE A 96 -6.32 -15.03 -12.04
C ILE A 96 -5.95 -15.52 -10.65
N LYS A 97 -6.32 -16.76 -10.31
CA LYS A 97 -6.05 -17.35 -9.00
C LYS A 97 -4.57 -17.28 -8.62
N PRO A 98 -4.24 -16.94 -7.36
CA PRO A 98 -2.85 -16.88 -6.91
C PRO A 98 -2.22 -18.27 -6.88
N LEU A 99 -0.89 -18.30 -6.93
CA LEU A 99 -0.09 -19.51 -6.81
C LEU A 99 0.56 -19.55 -5.43
N VAL A 100 0.30 -20.61 -4.66
CA VAL A 100 1.01 -20.84 -3.39
C VAL A 100 2.43 -21.30 -3.69
N THR A 101 3.42 -20.59 -3.18
CA THR A 101 4.84 -20.90 -3.36
C THR A 101 5.51 -21.22 -2.02
N PRO A 102 6.41 -22.23 -1.96
CA PRO A 102 7.19 -22.52 -0.78
C PRO A 102 8.37 -21.54 -0.63
N SER A 103 8.86 -21.36 0.60
CA SER A 103 10.10 -20.62 0.90
C SER A 103 10.13 -19.16 0.42
N PRO A 104 9.16 -18.30 0.83
CA PRO A 104 9.19 -16.89 0.49
C PRO A 104 10.43 -16.18 1.05
N ALA A 105 10.87 -15.12 0.38
CA ALA A 105 12.07 -14.39 0.78
C ALA A 105 11.95 -13.75 2.18
N PHE A 106 10.74 -13.42 2.63
CA PHE A 106 10.52 -12.86 3.95
C PHE A 106 10.64 -13.88 5.10
N HIS A 107 10.85 -15.17 4.85
CA HIS A 107 11.12 -16.16 5.92
C HIS A 107 12.58 -16.18 6.37
N GLN A 108 13.48 -15.42 5.73
CA GLN A 108 14.91 -15.46 6.02
C GLN A 108 15.27 -15.04 7.45
N ARG A 109 14.54 -14.08 8.02
CA ARG A 109 14.72 -13.61 9.40
C ARG A 109 13.36 -13.43 10.06
N VAL A 110 13.15 -14.13 11.17
CA VAL A 110 11.90 -14.11 11.94
C VAL A 110 12.17 -13.66 13.36
N LEU A 111 11.47 -12.62 13.81
CA LEU A 111 11.54 -12.08 15.17
C LEU A 111 10.22 -12.34 15.89
N THR A 112 10.27 -13.02 17.03
CA THR A 112 9.11 -13.35 17.87
C THR A 112 9.46 -13.14 19.36
N GLY A 113 8.49 -13.34 20.24
CA GLY A 113 8.74 -13.37 21.69
C GLY A 113 9.35 -12.07 22.19
N SER A 114 10.52 -12.11 22.83
CA SER A 114 11.29 -10.94 23.30
C SER A 114 12.12 -10.24 22.22
N ALA A 115 12.33 -10.87 21.06
CA ALA A 115 13.10 -10.32 19.95
C ALA A 115 12.27 -9.44 19.00
N LEU A 116 10.95 -9.53 19.08
CA LEU A 116 10.04 -8.69 18.30
C LEU A 116 10.09 -7.24 18.81
N ASP A 117 10.42 -6.28 17.97
CA ASP A 117 10.30 -4.86 18.30
C ASP A 117 9.99 -4.06 17.05
N LEU A 118 8.79 -3.45 17.01
CA LEU A 118 8.37 -2.57 15.93
C LEU A 118 9.27 -1.34 15.80
N ALA A 119 9.88 -0.88 16.90
CA ALA A 119 10.79 0.27 16.89
C ALA A 119 12.14 -0.03 16.22
N ALA A 120 12.47 -1.31 15.97
CA ALA A 120 13.65 -1.71 15.21
C ALA A 120 13.50 -1.45 13.70
N LEU A 121 12.27 -1.24 13.21
CA LEU A 121 12.00 -0.84 11.84
C LEU A 121 12.10 0.69 11.71
N PRO A 122 12.62 1.22 10.59
CA PRO A 122 12.78 2.66 10.38
C PRO A 122 11.46 3.34 10.01
N ILE A 123 10.46 3.24 10.91
CA ILE A 123 9.10 3.75 10.69
C ILE A 123 9.10 5.28 10.83
N PRO A 124 8.80 6.05 9.77
CA PRO A 124 8.88 7.49 9.84
C PRO A 124 7.76 8.12 10.68
N ARG A 125 8.05 9.31 11.21
CA ARG A 125 7.05 10.35 11.39
C ARG A 125 7.00 11.17 10.09
N TYR A 126 5.84 11.71 9.71
CA TYR A 126 5.72 12.43 8.43
C TYR A 126 5.55 13.92 8.63
N PHE A 127 4.77 14.30 9.64
CA PHE A 127 4.53 15.70 9.98
C PHE A 127 4.73 15.96 11.47
N PRO A 128 5.14 17.19 11.84
CA PRO A 128 5.22 17.60 13.25
C PRO A 128 3.89 17.48 14.01
N GLY A 129 2.76 17.51 13.29
CA GLY A 129 1.42 17.37 13.85
C GLY A 129 0.93 15.93 14.03
N ASP A 130 1.67 14.94 13.56
CA ASP A 130 1.31 13.53 13.73
C ASP A 130 1.48 13.11 15.20
N ALA A 131 0.60 12.24 15.67
CA ALA A 131 0.59 11.74 17.04
C ALA A 131 1.73 10.75 17.38
N GLY A 132 2.58 10.43 16.41
CA GLY A 132 3.69 9.52 16.57
C GLY A 132 4.23 9.06 15.22
N ARG A 133 4.95 7.94 15.22
CA ARG A 133 5.45 7.27 14.01
C ARG A 133 4.35 6.44 13.37
N TYR A 134 4.32 6.44 12.05
CA TYR A 134 3.29 5.79 11.27
C TYR A 134 3.87 4.87 10.19
N LEU A 135 3.35 3.65 10.15
CA LEU A 135 3.53 2.78 9.01
C LEU A 135 2.39 3.06 8.03
N THR A 136 2.72 3.66 6.89
CA THR A 136 1.75 4.13 5.86
C THR A 136 1.72 3.24 4.62
N ALA A 137 2.81 2.55 4.32
CA ALA A 137 2.87 1.54 3.26
C ALA A 137 2.33 0.17 3.71
N GLY A 138 1.58 0.11 4.80
CA GLY A 138 1.10 -1.12 5.40
C GLY A 138 -0.07 -1.70 4.65
N MET A 139 0.20 -2.65 3.77
CA MET A 139 -0.86 -3.46 3.18
C MET A 139 -1.35 -4.44 4.23
N LEU A 140 -2.51 -4.17 4.82
CA LEU A 140 -3.15 -5.10 5.74
C LEU A 140 -3.84 -6.20 4.95
N VAL A 141 -3.47 -7.44 5.20
CA VAL A 141 -4.08 -8.64 4.61
C VAL A 141 -4.85 -9.38 5.69
N ALA A 142 -6.06 -9.84 5.38
CA ALA A 142 -6.87 -10.69 6.25
C ALA A 142 -7.79 -11.60 5.42
N ARG A 143 -8.34 -12.64 6.04
CA ARG A 143 -9.42 -13.47 5.46
C ARG A 143 -10.70 -13.30 6.25
N ASP A 144 -11.83 -13.39 5.57
CA ASP A 144 -13.12 -13.54 6.25
C ASP A 144 -13.12 -14.85 7.04
N LEU A 145 -13.47 -14.80 8.33
CA LEU A 145 -13.50 -15.98 9.19
C LEU A 145 -14.61 -16.97 8.78
N ASP A 146 -15.62 -16.50 8.05
CA ASP A 146 -16.76 -17.31 7.64
C ASP A 146 -16.58 -17.92 6.24
N THR A 147 -16.04 -17.15 5.29
CA THR A 147 -15.95 -17.55 3.87
C THR A 147 -14.54 -17.95 3.43
N GLY A 148 -13.51 -17.58 4.19
CA GLY A 148 -12.11 -17.81 3.83
C GLY A 148 -11.58 -16.89 2.72
N VAL A 149 -12.41 -16.03 2.14
CA VAL A 149 -12.01 -15.09 1.08
C VAL A 149 -11.07 -14.03 1.66
N GLU A 150 -9.92 -13.84 1.01
CA GLU A 150 -8.95 -12.85 1.44
C GLU A 150 -9.25 -11.44 0.91
N THR A 151 -8.77 -10.46 1.65
CA THR A 151 -8.77 -9.06 1.25
C THR A 151 -7.49 -8.38 1.70
N GLU A 152 -7.11 -7.35 0.97
CA GLU A 152 -5.96 -6.50 1.28
C GLU A 152 -6.29 -5.02 1.12
N GLY A 153 -5.59 -4.14 1.83
CA GLY A 153 -5.73 -2.70 1.66
C GLY A 153 -4.70 -1.92 2.46
N TYR A 154 -4.33 -0.74 1.97
CA TYR A 154 -3.47 0.16 2.73
C TYR A 154 -4.21 0.78 3.90
N HIS A 155 -3.60 0.68 5.08
CA HIS A 155 -4.04 1.34 6.30
C HIS A 155 -2.86 2.02 6.97
N ARG A 156 -3.12 3.12 7.66
CA ARG A 156 -2.12 3.74 8.53
C ARG A 156 -2.09 3.03 9.89
N PHE A 157 -0.89 2.76 10.38
CA PHE A 157 -0.66 2.15 11.69
C PHE A 157 0.20 3.06 12.56
N GLN A 158 -0.37 3.55 13.67
CA GLN A 158 0.37 4.31 14.66
C GLN A 158 1.14 3.36 15.57
N VAL A 159 2.45 3.49 15.66
CA VAL A 159 3.25 2.70 16.60
C VAL A 159 2.97 3.17 18.02
N LYS A 160 2.62 2.24 18.92
CA LYS A 160 2.26 2.53 20.32
C LYS A 160 3.13 1.81 21.34
N GLY A 161 3.91 0.84 20.90
CA GLY A 161 4.81 0.09 21.74
C GLY A 161 5.59 -0.92 20.92
N ARG A 162 6.26 -1.82 21.63
CA ARG A 162 7.13 -2.84 21.07
C ARG A 162 6.41 -3.77 20.08
N ASP A 163 5.16 -4.13 20.35
CA ASP A 163 4.36 -5.08 19.58
C ASP A 163 2.96 -4.53 19.22
N ARG A 164 2.68 -3.27 19.52
CA ARG A 164 1.32 -2.72 19.50
C ARG A 164 1.19 -1.54 18.56
N MET A 165 0.15 -1.55 17.73
CA MET A 165 -0.18 -0.46 16.82
C MET A 165 -1.66 -0.07 16.89
N GLY A 166 -1.96 1.22 16.78
CA GLY A 166 -3.32 1.69 16.49
C GLY A 166 -3.58 1.64 14.98
N VAL A 167 -4.74 1.14 14.55
CA VAL A 167 -5.11 1.02 13.12
C VAL A 167 -6.49 1.61 12.84
N SER A 168 -6.57 2.34 11.72
CA SER A 168 -7.80 2.98 11.26
C SER A 168 -8.37 2.27 10.03
N LEU A 169 -9.52 1.61 10.22
CA LEU A 169 -10.31 0.94 9.18
C LEU A 169 -11.45 1.84 8.66
N HIS A 170 -11.21 3.15 8.62
CA HIS A 170 -12.24 4.18 8.42
C HIS A 170 -12.85 4.21 7.01
N SER A 171 -12.27 3.50 6.04
CA SER A 171 -12.83 3.30 4.70
C SER A 171 -14.12 2.48 4.73
N ARG A 172 -14.38 1.72 5.81
CA ARG A 172 -15.58 0.89 6.02
C ARG A 172 -15.84 -0.07 4.85
N ARG A 173 -14.76 -0.66 4.32
CA ARG A 173 -14.78 -1.69 3.27
C ARG A 173 -14.62 -3.09 3.88
N ARG A 174 -14.33 -4.10 3.05
CA ARG A 174 -14.23 -5.52 3.47
C ARG A 174 -13.41 -5.74 4.74
N MET A 175 -12.24 -5.11 4.87
CA MET A 175 -11.41 -5.22 6.07
C MET A 175 -12.15 -4.81 7.35
N PHE A 176 -12.89 -3.70 7.31
CA PHE A 176 -13.74 -3.26 8.43
C PHE A 176 -14.88 -4.25 8.70
N GLU A 177 -15.50 -4.80 7.66
CA GLU A 177 -16.58 -5.78 7.79
C GLU A 177 -16.07 -7.09 8.41
N TYR A 178 -14.90 -7.58 8.01
CA TYR A 178 -14.27 -8.76 8.59
C TYR A 178 -13.96 -8.53 10.07
N GLN A 179 -13.37 -7.38 10.41
CA GLN A 179 -13.13 -7.03 11.81
C GLN A 179 -14.43 -6.94 12.61
N ARG A 180 -15.47 -6.29 12.07
CA ARG A 180 -16.77 -6.16 12.76
C ARG A 180 -17.40 -7.53 13.05
N ARG A 181 -17.32 -8.48 12.11
CA ARG A 181 -17.86 -9.84 12.30
C ARG A 181 -17.04 -10.66 13.30
N ALA A 182 -15.71 -10.59 13.23
CA ALA A 182 -14.83 -11.22 14.20
C ALA A 182 -15.16 -10.71 15.63
N GLU A 183 -15.23 -9.38 15.78
CA GLU A 183 -15.57 -8.71 17.03
C GLU A 183 -16.96 -9.06 17.56
N ALA A 184 -17.97 -9.18 16.68
CA ALA A 184 -19.32 -9.59 17.07
C ALA A 184 -19.37 -11.00 17.69
N THR A 185 -18.36 -11.83 17.44
CA THR A 185 -18.18 -13.16 18.04
C THR A 185 -17.14 -13.19 19.15
N GLY A 186 -16.61 -12.03 19.56
CA GLY A 186 -15.54 -11.92 20.56
C GLY A 186 -14.20 -12.50 20.09
N ARG A 187 -14.03 -12.78 18.80
CA ARG A 187 -12.80 -13.34 18.23
C ARG A 187 -11.91 -12.23 17.66
N PRO A 188 -10.59 -12.31 17.83
CA PRO A 188 -9.67 -11.44 17.10
C PRO A 188 -9.74 -11.73 15.59
N LEU A 189 -9.29 -10.78 14.79
CA LEU A 189 -9.08 -10.97 13.35
C LEU A 189 -7.59 -11.20 13.06
N PRO A 190 -7.16 -12.43 12.75
CA PRO A 190 -5.80 -12.70 12.28
C PRO A 190 -5.52 -11.93 11.00
N CYS A 191 -4.41 -11.20 10.97
CA CYS A 191 -4.03 -10.36 9.84
C CYS A 191 -2.51 -10.13 9.80
N ALA A 192 -2.03 -9.69 8.64
CA ALA A 192 -0.62 -9.35 8.45
C ALA A 192 -0.48 -8.00 7.77
N VAL A 193 0.48 -7.19 8.23
CA VAL A 193 0.89 -5.94 7.58
C VAL A 193 2.09 -6.26 6.69
N VAL A 194 1.93 -6.07 5.38
CA VAL A 194 2.91 -6.45 4.36
C VAL A 194 3.53 -5.19 3.75
N LEU A 195 4.86 -5.16 3.67
CA LEU A 195 5.66 -4.05 3.15
C LEU A 195 6.58 -4.50 2.01
N GLY A 196 6.94 -3.56 1.15
CA GLY A 196 7.92 -3.80 0.10
C GLY A 196 7.35 -4.58 -1.07
N LEU A 197 6.25 -4.08 -1.62
CA LEU A 197 5.45 -4.76 -2.65
C LEU A 197 5.67 -4.15 -4.03
N HIS A 198 5.54 -4.98 -5.07
CA HIS A 198 5.50 -4.50 -6.44
C HIS A 198 4.30 -3.54 -6.64
N PRO A 199 4.44 -2.44 -7.41
CA PRO A 199 3.39 -1.43 -7.54
C PRO A 199 2.07 -1.95 -8.12
N LEU A 200 2.08 -3.04 -8.89
CA LEU A 200 0.84 -3.68 -9.34
C LEU A 200 0.03 -4.33 -8.21
N VAL A 201 0.70 -4.84 -7.16
CA VAL A 201 0.02 -5.30 -5.94
C VAL A 201 -0.64 -4.11 -5.26
N SER A 202 0.08 -2.98 -5.14
CA SER A 202 -0.48 -1.73 -4.61
C SER A 202 -1.71 -1.26 -5.39
N MET A 203 -1.68 -1.34 -6.72
CA MET A 203 -2.82 -0.98 -7.58
C MET A 203 -4.01 -1.93 -7.38
N GLY A 204 -3.78 -3.24 -7.24
CA GLY A 204 -4.84 -4.23 -7.03
C GLY A 204 -5.59 -4.05 -5.70
N SER A 205 -4.91 -3.55 -4.66
CA SER A 205 -5.52 -3.22 -3.37
C SER A 205 -6.64 -2.20 -3.45
N LEU A 206 -6.72 -1.43 -4.53
CA LEU A 206 -7.72 -0.38 -4.70
C LEU A 206 -8.98 -0.86 -5.39
N ALA A 207 -8.97 -2.08 -5.92
CA ALA A 207 -10.12 -2.66 -6.59
C ALA A 207 -11.19 -3.12 -5.59
N TYR A 208 -12.43 -3.12 -6.08
CA TYR A 208 -13.62 -3.57 -5.35
C TYR A 208 -14.27 -4.75 -6.09
N PRO A 209 -13.70 -5.96 -6.01
CA PRO A 209 -14.28 -7.13 -6.68
C PRO A 209 -15.59 -7.58 -6.00
N ALA A 210 -16.27 -8.56 -6.60
CA ALA A 210 -17.45 -9.22 -6.02
C ALA A 210 -17.08 -9.99 -4.73
N PRO A 211 -17.97 -10.07 -3.71
CA PRO A 211 -17.63 -10.56 -2.37
C PRO A 211 -16.94 -11.92 -2.28
N ASP A 212 -17.20 -12.80 -3.23
CA ASP A 212 -16.68 -14.16 -3.39
C ASP A 212 -15.30 -14.22 -4.07
N VAL A 213 -14.83 -13.12 -4.64
CA VAL A 213 -13.53 -13.00 -5.32
C VAL A 213 -12.50 -12.42 -4.37
N GLY A 214 -11.37 -13.13 -4.24
CA GLY A 214 -10.21 -12.71 -3.47
C GLY A 214 -9.46 -11.55 -4.14
N LYS A 215 -8.86 -10.65 -3.35
CA LYS A 215 -8.09 -9.53 -3.94
C LYS A 215 -6.81 -9.98 -4.63
N PHE A 216 -6.23 -11.11 -4.24
CA PHE A 216 -5.06 -11.65 -4.91
C PHE A 216 -5.37 -12.08 -6.34
N GLU A 217 -6.63 -12.47 -6.61
CA GLU A 217 -7.06 -12.80 -7.97
C GLU A 217 -7.07 -11.57 -8.89
N VAL A 218 -7.45 -10.42 -8.33
CA VAL A 218 -7.42 -9.14 -9.05
C VAL A 218 -5.99 -8.70 -9.33
N VAL A 219 -5.08 -8.88 -8.37
CA VAL A 219 -3.65 -8.62 -8.57
C VAL A 219 -3.08 -9.53 -9.66
N GLY A 220 -3.48 -10.81 -9.68
CA GLY A 220 -3.12 -11.73 -10.76
C GLY A 220 -3.55 -11.21 -12.14
N GLY A 221 -4.78 -10.68 -12.24
CA GLY A 221 -5.26 -10.03 -13.46
C GLY A 221 -4.41 -8.84 -13.91
N LEU A 222 -3.98 -7.98 -12.97
CA LEU A 222 -3.07 -6.87 -13.25
C LEU A 222 -1.70 -7.34 -13.75
N LEU A 223 -1.14 -8.36 -13.11
CA LEU A 223 0.12 -8.98 -13.49
C LEU A 223 0.03 -9.70 -14.86
N GLY A 224 -1.15 -10.23 -15.20
CA GLY A 224 -1.34 -11.13 -16.34
C GLY A 224 -0.84 -12.56 -16.08
N GLU A 225 -0.44 -12.86 -14.84
CA GLU A 225 -0.02 -14.17 -14.35
C GLU A 225 -0.41 -14.29 -12.86
N PRO A 226 -0.50 -15.50 -12.28
CA PRO A 226 -0.82 -15.70 -10.86
C PRO A 226 0.08 -14.87 -9.94
N LEU A 227 -0.51 -14.16 -8.97
CA LEU A 227 0.26 -13.60 -7.86
C LEU A 227 0.83 -14.75 -7.02
N GLU A 228 2.13 -14.76 -6.81
CA GLU A 228 2.78 -15.69 -5.90
C GLU A 228 2.50 -15.30 -4.45
N ILE A 229 1.95 -16.24 -3.68
CA ILE A 229 1.62 -16.05 -2.27
C ILE A 229 2.28 -17.14 -1.42
N ALA A 230 2.59 -16.82 -0.17
CA ALA A 230 3.18 -17.76 0.75
C ALA A 230 2.56 -17.62 2.14
N LEU A 231 2.63 -18.71 2.90
CA LEU A 231 2.11 -18.74 4.26
C LEU A 231 2.96 -17.85 5.18
N CYS A 232 2.28 -17.07 6.00
CA CYS A 232 2.84 -16.42 7.17
C CYS A 232 3.53 -17.44 8.11
N THR A 233 4.48 -16.98 8.92
CA THR A 233 5.28 -17.84 9.80
C THR A 233 4.54 -18.23 11.08
N ALA A 234 3.78 -17.31 11.68
CA ALA A 234 3.13 -17.43 12.98
C ALA A 234 1.59 -17.53 12.90
N ILE A 235 0.98 -17.19 11.78
CA ILE A 235 -0.47 -17.26 11.56
C ILE A 235 -0.83 -18.05 10.29
N ASP A 236 -1.98 -18.73 10.28
CA ASP A 236 -2.53 -19.32 9.05
C ASP A 236 -3.16 -18.21 8.19
N LEU A 237 -2.32 -17.54 7.42
CA LEU A 237 -2.70 -16.52 6.45
C LEU A 237 -1.67 -16.52 5.32
N HIS A 238 -2.12 -16.38 4.07
CA HIS A 238 -1.22 -16.18 2.95
C HIS A 238 -1.04 -14.69 2.66
N VAL A 239 0.17 -14.30 2.29
CA VAL A 239 0.55 -12.95 1.88
C VAL A 239 1.40 -13.01 0.60
N PRO A 240 1.57 -11.90 -0.15
CA PRO A 240 2.46 -11.88 -1.32
C PRO A 240 3.87 -12.40 -0.99
N ALA A 241 4.32 -13.42 -1.71
CA ALA A 241 5.54 -14.16 -1.41
C ALA A 241 6.81 -13.31 -1.53
N ALA A 242 6.76 -12.31 -2.40
CA ALA A 242 7.87 -11.44 -2.74
C ALA A 242 8.07 -10.26 -1.76
N ALA A 243 7.30 -10.17 -0.67
CA ALA A 243 7.39 -9.09 0.30
C ALA A 243 8.80 -8.90 0.89
N GLU A 244 9.08 -7.68 1.37
CA GLU A 244 10.30 -7.35 2.10
C GLU A 244 10.18 -7.67 3.58
N ILE A 245 9.06 -7.25 4.18
CA ILE A 245 8.76 -7.36 5.61
C ILE A 245 7.27 -7.71 5.75
N VAL A 246 6.97 -8.66 6.64
CA VAL A 246 5.64 -9.10 7.03
C VAL A 246 5.54 -9.02 8.56
N ILE A 247 4.63 -8.19 9.06
CA ILE A 247 4.32 -8.07 10.49
C ILE A 247 3.02 -8.82 10.72
N GLU A 248 3.11 -9.96 11.39
CA GLU A 248 1.99 -10.86 11.60
C GLU A 248 1.37 -10.62 12.97
N GLY A 249 0.06 -10.79 13.08
CA GLY A 249 -0.62 -10.57 14.34
C GLY A 249 -2.13 -10.62 14.19
N GLU A 250 -2.80 -9.83 15.00
CA GLU A 250 -4.25 -9.78 15.02
C GLU A 250 -4.78 -8.41 15.41
N ILE A 251 -5.98 -8.07 14.92
CA ILE A 251 -6.75 -6.95 15.46
C ILE A 251 -7.62 -7.48 16.60
N LEU A 252 -7.46 -6.86 17.77
CA LEU A 252 -8.16 -7.28 18.99
C LEU A 252 -9.66 -6.94 18.92
N PRO A 253 -10.53 -7.84 19.39
CA PRO A 253 -11.96 -7.56 19.51
C PRO A 253 -12.22 -6.73 20.76
N ASN A 254 -13.15 -5.78 20.67
CA ASN A 254 -13.65 -4.96 21.80
C ASN A 254 -12.59 -4.11 22.51
N VAL A 255 -11.39 -3.99 21.94
CA VAL A 255 -10.33 -3.09 22.42
C VAL A 255 -10.27 -1.87 21.52
N ARG A 256 -10.26 -0.69 22.11
CA ARG A 256 -10.10 0.58 21.41
C ARG A 256 -9.08 1.46 22.11
N GLU A 257 -8.29 2.17 21.32
CA GLU A 257 -7.36 3.16 21.82
C GLU A 257 -7.23 4.36 20.87
N PRO A 258 -7.09 5.59 21.39
CA PRO A 258 -6.95 6.78 20.57
C PRO A 258 -5.86 6.64 19.51
N GLU A 259 -6.20 6.89 18.25
CA GLU A 259 -5.28 6.90 17.12
C GLU A 259 -5.38 8.22 16.38
N GLY A 260 -4.22 8.80 16.05
CA GLY A 260 -4.13 10.15 15.51
C GLY A 260 -4.02 11.22 16.59
N PRO A 261 -3.92 12.50 16.21
CA PRO A 261 -4.04 13.03 14.84
C PRO A 261 -3.00 12.53 13.82
N PHE A 262 -3.36 12.57 12.54
CA PHE A 262 -2.49 12.22 11.40
C PHE A 262 -2.74 13.11 10.18
N GLY A 263 -1.69 13.48 9.44
CA GLY A 263 -1.77 14.22 8.17
C GLY A 263 -2.42 13.42 7.03
N GLU A 264 -3.66 13.76 6.67
CA GLU A 264 -4.49 12.98 5.76
C GLU A 264 -4.47 13.48 4.31
N PHE A 265 -4.91 12.64 3.35
CA PHE A 265 -4.94 12.95 1.90
C PHE A 265 -5.59 14.28 1.52
N THR A 266 -6.46 14.81 2.38
CA THR A 266 -7.11 16.12 2.20
C THR A 266 -6.14 17.30 2.36
N GLY A 267 -4.95 17.06 2.90
CA GLY A 267 -3.98 18.08 3.27
C GLY A 267 -4.16 18.66 4.67
N TYR A 268 -5.08 18.09 5.45
CA TYR A 268 -5.37 18.50 6.82
C TYR A 268 -5.06 17.39 7.81
N VAL A 269 -4.71 17.80 9.02
CA VAL A 269 -4.56 16.90 10.15
C VAL A 269 -5.96 16.41 10.59
N SER A 270 -6.11 15.09 10.71
CA SER A 270 -7.38 14.45 11.03
C SER A 270 -7.27 13.62 12.30
N ARG A 271 -8.30 13.67 13.15
CA ARG A 271 -8.50 12.76 14.30
C ARG A 271 -9.45 11.60 13.98
N ARG A 272 -9.92 11.50 12.73
CA ARG A 272 -10.89 10.47 12.35
C ARG A 272 -10.22 9.10 12.39
N SER A 273 -10.65 8.26 13.32
CA SER A 273 -10.18 6.88 13.44
C SER A 273 -11.31 5.93 13.81
N THR A 274 -11.09 4.64 13.55
CA THR A 274 -11.88 3.56 14.15
C THR A 274 -11.25 3.03 15.43
N GLU A 275 -10.05 3.51 15.78
CA GLU A 275 -9.36 3.23 17.06
C GLU A 275 -9.12 1.73 17.34
N HIS A 276 -9.05 0.90 16.30
CA HIS A 276 -8.75 -0.52 16.48
C HIS A 276 -7.30 -0.70 16.91
N VAL A 277 -7.01 -1.80 17.60
CA VAL A 277 -5.66 -2.14 18.05
C VAL A 277 -5.20 -3.40 17.35
N PHE A 278 -4.06 -3.30 16.68
CA PHE A 278 -3.31 -4.43 16.15
C PHE A 278 -2.20 -4.81 17.12
N VAL A 279 -2.04 -6.11 17.40
CA VAL A 279 -0.95 -6.67 18.20
C VAL A 279 -0.15 -7.63 17.33
N ALA A 280 1.14 -7.34 17.17
CA ALA A 280 2.09 -8.14 16.43
C ALA A 280 2.56 -9.34 17.26
N THR A 281 2.65 -10.50 16.63
CA THR A 281 3.18 -11.74 17.22
C THR A 281 4.49 -12.17 16.55
N ALA A 282 4.71 -11.77 15.29
CA ALA A 282 5.96 -11.99 14.57
C ALA A 282 6.30 -10.84 13.61
N ILE A 283 7.60 -10.63 13.37
CA ILE A 283 8.09 -9.87 12.22
C ILE A 283 8.95 -10.83 11.40
N ALA A 284 8.48 -11.22 10.22
CA ALA A 284 9.21 -12.01 9.25
C ALA A 284 9.71 -11.08 8.13
N MET A 285 10.99 -11.15 7.79
CA MET A 285 11.60 -10.29 6.78
C MET A 285 12.74 -10.97 6.03
N ARG A 286 13.10 -10.38 4.88
CA ARG A 286 14.36 -10.69 4.20
C ARG A 286 15.55 -10.36 5.12
N GLU A 287 16.73 -10.95 4.90
CA GLU A 287 17.90 -10.66 5.75
C GLU A 287 18.31 -9.17 5.73
N ARG A 288 18.21 -8.55 4.55
CA ARG A 288 18.54 -7.13 4.31
C ARG A 288 17.35 -6.43 3.67
N PRO A 289 16.25 -6.20 4.41
CA PRO A 289 15.00 -5.76 3.83
C PRO A 289 15.08 -4.31 3.35
N TRP A 290 14.21 -3.92 2.43
CA TRP A 290 13.91 -2.51 2.12
C TRP A 290 12.63 -2.13 2.83
N PHE A 291 12.65 -1.07 3.63
CA PHE A 291 11.44 -0.55 4.26
C PHE A 291 10.72 0.35 3.27
N GLN A 292 9.58 -0.11 2.76
CA GLN A 292 8.73 0.75 1.93
C GLN A 292 7.98 1.74 2.82
N SER A 293 8.06 3.03 2.48
CA SER A 293 7.22 4.09 3.03
C SER A 293 6.35 4.66 1.91
N ILE A 294 5.14 5.10 2.26
CA ILE A 294 4.29 5.90 1.38
C ILE A 294 4.18 7.28 2.01
N GLY A 295 4.65 8.32 1.30
CA GLY A 295 4.52 9.70 1.77
C GLY A 295 3.07 10.02 2.08
N SER A 296 2.78 10.66 3.21
CA SER A 296 1.41 10.90 3.67
C SER A 296 0.84 12.25 3.21
N GLY A 297 -0.33 12.65 3.72
CA GLY A 297 -0.93 13.92 3.32
C GLY A 297 -1.26 13.97 1.82
N ARG A 298 -1.01 15.11 1.17
CA ARG A 298 -1.25 15.30 -0.27
C ARG A 298 -0.16 14.73 -1.16
N ALA A 299 0.76 13.94 -0.61
CA ALA A 299 1.87 13.43 -1.38
C ALA A 299 1.40 12.58 -2.57
N GLY A 300 2.06 12.73 -3.72
CA GLY A 300 1.78 11.98 -4.93
C GLY A 300 1.78 10.47 -4.68
N ASP A 301 2.65 9.97 -3.80
CA ASP A 301 2.69 8.56 -3.40
C ASP A 301 1.39 8.09 -2.73
N HIS A 302 0.73 8.97 -1.99
CA HIS A 302 -0.55 8.68 -1.35
C HIS A 302 -1.72 8.73 -2.33
N ILE A 303 -1.76 9.76 -3.20
CA ILE A 303 -2.98 10.12 -3.92
C ILE A 303 -2.95 9.79 -5.43
N THR A 304 -1.81 9.41 -6.02
CA THR A 304 -1.75 9.08 -7.45
C THR A 304 -2.57 7.86 -7.81
N THR A 305 -2.46 6.80 -7.02
CA THR A 305 -3.20 5.55 -7.25
C THR A 305 -4.70 5.71 -6.97
N LEU A 306 -5.07 6.56 -6.01
CA LEU A 306 -6.46 6.97 -5.79
C LEU A 306 -7.05 7.68 -7.02
N GLY A 307 -6.28 8.58 -7.63
CA GLY A 307 -6.68 9.29 -8.85
C GLY A 307 -6.90 8.34 -10.03
N LEU A 308 -5.99 7.37 -10.20
CA LEU A 308 -6.11 6.32 -11.20
C LEU A 308 -7.43 5.54 -11.08
N VAL A 309 -7.78 5.11 -9.87
CA VAL A 309 -9.00 4.33 -9.63
C VAL A 309 -10.24 5.16 -9.95
N ARG A 310 -10.26 6.42 -9.51
CA ARG A 310 -11.38 7.32 -9.81
C ARG A 310 -11.52 7.60 -11.31
N GLU A 311 -10.41 7.79 -12.03
CA GLU A 311 -10.45 7.93 -13.48
C GLU A 311 -11.08 6.71 -14.14
N ALA A 312 -10.65 5.50 -13.74
CA ALA A 312 -11.20 4.25 -14.24
C ALA A 312 -12.70 4.09 -13.96
N GLU A 313 -13.13 4.38 -12.72
CA GLU A 313 -14.54 4.31 -12.31
C GLU A 313 -15.41 5.31 -13.06
N ILE A 314 -15.00 6.58 -13.10
CA ILE A 314 -15.74 7.66 -13.76
C ILE A 314 -15.79 7.42 -15.27
N ALA A 315 -14.68 7.03 -15.90
CA ALA A 315 -14.66 6.74 -17.34
C ALA A 315 -15.61 5.59 -17.70
N ASN A 316 -15.60 4.50 -16.91
CA ASN A 316 -16.52 3.37 -17.11
C ASN A 316 -17.99 3.77 -16.89
N ALA A 317 -18.28 4.65 -15.92
CA ALA A 317 -19.64 5.15 -15.71
C ALA A 317 -20.10 6.04 -16.88
N LEU A 318 -19.27 6.99 -17.31
CA LEU A 318 -19.59 7.92 -18.40
C LEU A 318 -19.74 7.20 -19.74
N ALA A 319 -18.88 6.22 -20.05
CA ALA A 319 -18.94 5.48 -21.31
C ALA A 319 -20.25 4.72 -21.53
N ARG A 320 -21.00 4.42 -20.47
CA ARG A 320 -22.33 3.76 -20.54
C ARG A 320 -23.44 4.71 -20.95
N VAL A 321 -23.26 6.02 -20.77
CA VAL A 321 -24.31 7.04 -20.95
C VAL A 321 -23.95 8.13 -21.96
N ILE A 322 -22.65 8.37 -22.19
CA ILE A 322 -22.10 9.40 -23.07
C ILE A 322 -21.16 8.70 -24.06
N PRO A 323 -21.66 8.28 -25.24
CA PRO A 323 -20.89 7.47 -26.20
C PRO A 323 -19.62 8.15 -26.75
N ASN A 324 -19.56 9.48 -26.69
CA ASN A 324 -18.50 10.33 -27.23
C ASN A 324 -17.49 10.83 -26.18
N VAL A 325 -17.51 10.27 -24.95
CA VAL A 325 -16.48 10.56 -23.94
C VAL A 325 -15.11 10.05 -24.43
N ARG A 326 -14.10 10.93 -24.41
CA ARG A 326 -12.74 10.64 -24.88
C ARG A 326 -11.74 10.44 -23.77
N GLY A 327 -11.99 11.01 -22.59
CA GLY A 327 -11.08 10.88 -21.46
C GLY A 327 -11.65 11.46 -20.18
N VAL A 328 -11.10 10.98 -19.07
CA VAL A 328 -11.32 11.48 -17.73
C VAL A 328 -9.96 11.69 -17.07
N HIS A 329 -9.79 12.81 -16.39
CA HIS A 329 -8.61 13.08 -15.58
C HIS A 329 -9.00 13.53 -14.18
N VAL A 330 -8.40 12.90 -13.17
CA VAL A 330 -8.56 13.26 -11.76
C VAL A 330 -7.23 13.83 -11.27
N PRO A 331 -7.12 15.17 -11.14
CA PRO A 331 -5.84 15.81 -10.86
C PRO A 331 -5.43 15.67 -9.38
N LEU A 332 -4.11 15.65 -9.13
CA LEU A 332 -3.55 15.70 -7.77
C LEU A 332 -3.94 16.98 -7.03
N SER A 333 -4.14 18.11 -7.74
CA SER A 333 -4.55 19.38 -7.14
C SER A 333 -5.92 19.32 -6.46
N GLY A 334 -6.80 18.42 -6.91
CA GLY A 334 -8.07 18.11 -6.28
C GLY A 334 -8.00 16.95 -5.30
N THR A 335 -6.81 16.70 -4.70
CA THR A 335 -6.49 15.58 -3.79
C THR A 335 -6.86 14.21 -4.35
N SER A 336 -6.79 14.10 -5.68
CA SER A 336 -7.25 12.95 -6.44
C SER A 336 -8.65 12.48 -6.07
N SER A 337 -9.52 13.39 -5.63
CA SER A 337 -10.82 13.04 -5.04
C SER A 337 -11.93 14.04 -5.27
N PHE A 338 -11.64 15.33 -5.20
CA PHE A 338 -12.68 16.37 -5.17
C PHE A 338 -12.93 17.02 -6.53
N THR A 339 -12.11 16.71 -7.54
CA THR A 339 -12.27 17.27 -8.90
C THR A 339 -12.01 16.19 -9.92
N ALA A 340 -12.80 16.19 -11.00
CA ALA A 340 -12.57 15.37 -12.18
C ALA A 340 -12.89 16.22 -13.41
N TYR A 341 -12.06 16.10 -14.45
CA TYR A 341 -12.31 16.67 -15.77
C TYR A 341 -12.73 15.55 -16.71
N SER A 342 -13.77 15.76 -17.50
CA SER A 342 -14.13 14.88 -18.61
C SER A 342 -14.04 15.65 -19.92
N ALA A 343 -13.60 14.97 -20.98
CA ALA A 343 -13.58 15.51 -22.33
C ALA A 343 -14.51 14.68 -23.20
N SER A 344 -15.43 15.35 -23.91
CA SER A 344 -16.33 14.75 -24.89
C SER A 344 -16.33 15.60 -26.15
N ILE A 345 -16.49 14.97 -27.31
CA ILE A 345 -16.58 15.70 -28.59
C ILE A 345 -18.04 15.85 -28.95
N THR A 346 -18.57 17.07 -28.97
CA THR A 346 -19.90 17.34 -29.51
C THR A 346 -19.90 17.00 -31.01
N THR A 347 -20.71 16.03 -31.41
CA THR A 347 -21.01 15.76 -32.83
C THR A 347 -21.88 16.83 -33.43
#